data_AF-A0A2P5BRV3-F1
#
_entry.id   AF-A0A2P5BRV3-F1
#
_cell.length_a   1.000
_cell.length_b   1.000
_cell.length_c   1.000
_cell.angle_alpha   90.00
_cell.angle_beta   90.00
_cell.angle_gamma   90.00
#
_symmetry.space_group_name_H-M   'P 1'
#
loop_
_entity.id
_entity.type
_entity.pdbx_description
1 polymer ?
#
loop_
_entity_poly.entity_id
_entity_poly.type
_entity_poly.pdbx_seq_one_letter_code
_entity_poly.pdbx_strand_id
1 'polypeptide(L)'
;MYNLMILRSFPDKKYSIAVVGFGPEDSHFVIETRYHYGVDKYEIGTGFGEFVGGTVESAGQGWCCTREPGKTAGGSTKVFAFVLDPDGYSTELFDSRQSSEPLRQIALRVTDIDPAIKFYQR
;
A
#
# COMPACT_ATOMS: atom_id res chain seq x y z
N MET A 1 -11.92 -1.78 -5.05
CA MET A 1 -10.92 -2.80 -5.44
C MET A 1 -9.88 -2.11 -6.30
N TYR A 2 -8.59 -2.47 -6.18
CA TYR A 2 -7.54 -1.94 -7.07
C TYR A 2 -7.80 -2.38 -8.51
N ASN A 3 -7.53 -1.48 -9.46
CA ASN A 3 -7.60 -1.76 -10.90
C ASN A 3 -6.18 -1.88 -11.46
N LEU A 4 -5.96 -2.86 -12.35
CA LEU A 4 -4.74 -2.91 -13.17
C LEU A 4 -4.84 -1.87 -14.27
N MET A 5 -3.84 -1.01 -14.36
CA MET A 5 -3.83 0.11 -15.29
C MET A 5 -2.81 -0.10 -16.40
N ILE A 6 -1.63 -0.60 -16.03
CA ILE A 6 -0.53 -0.86 -16.96
C ILE A 6 0.08 -2.22 -16.59
N LEU A 7 0.36 -3.04 -17.61
CA LEU A 7 1.23 -4.20 -17.52
C LEU A 7 2.21 -4.15 -18.69
N ARG A 8 3.51 -4.11 -18.37
CA ARG A 8 4.59 -4.07 -19.37
C ARG A 8 5.62 -5.14 -19.05
N SER A 9 5.96 -5.97 -20.02
CA SER A 9 6.99 -6.99 -19.86
C SER A 9 8.24 -6.62 -20.65
N PHE A 10 9.40 -6.86 -20.05
CA PHE A 10 10.71 -6.64 -20.65
C PHE A 10 11.51 -7.96 -20.61
N PRO A 11 11.20 -8.93 -21.50
CA PRO A 11 11.81 -10.25 -21.47
C PRO A 11 13.35 -10.20 -21.55
N ASP A 12 13.90 -9.35 -22.41
CA ASP A 12 15.35 -9.18 -22.58
C ASP A 12 16.04 -8.68 -21.31
N LYS A 13 15.30 -7.93 -20.48
CA LYS A 13 15.78 -7.39 -19.19
C LYS A 13 15.33 -8.22 -18.00
N LYS A 14 14.57 -9.30 -18.23
CA LYS A 14 14.08 -10.24 -17.21
C LYS A 14 13.23 -9.59 -16.10
N TYR A 15 12.34 -8.68 -16.45
CA TYR A 15 11.34 -8.17 -15.50
C TYR A 15 10.03 -7.75 -16.16
N SER A 16 8.98 -7.64 -15.36
CA SER A 16 7.71 -7.00 -15.73
C SER A 16 7.36 -5.88 -14.73
N ILE A 17 6.63 -4.88 -15.19
CA ILE A 17 6.06 -3.80 -14.39
C ILE A 17 4.54 -3.92 -14.42
N ALA A 18 3.89 -3.81 -13.27
CA ALA A 18 2.45 -3.59 -13.19
C ALA A 18 2.17 -2.29 -12.41
N VAL A 19 1.28 -1.45 -12.91
CA VAL A 19 0.78 -0.26 -12.20
C VAL A 19 -0.66 -0.51 -11.81
N VAL A 20 -0.94 -0.42 -10.51
CA VAL A 20 -2.27 -0.63 -9.93
C VAL A 20 -2.70 0.57 -9.10
N GLY A 21 -4.00 0.89 -9.10
CA GLY A 21 -4.53 2.05 -8.39
C GLY A 21 -6.05 2.09 -8.40
N PHE A 22 -6.64 3.18 -7.91
CA PHE A 22 -8.09 3.39 -7.91
C PHE A 22 -8.59 4.24 -9.09
N GLY A 23 -7.68 4.81 -9.87
CA GLY A 23 -7.97 5.59 -11.07
C GLY A 23 -6.67 5.93 -11.83
N PRO A 24 -6.74 6.70 -12.93
CA PRO A 24 -5.60 7.09 -13.79
C PRO A 24 -4.41 7.70 -13.03
N GLU A 25 -3.18 7.42 -13.45
CA GLU A 25 -1.93 7.79 -12.74
C GLU A 25 -1.67 9.31 -12.74
N ASP A 26 -2.31 10.04 -13.65
CA ASP A 26 -2.27 11.50 -13.73
C ASP A 26 -3.12 12.20 -12.66
N SER A 27 -4.00 11.45 -12.00
CA SER A 27 -5.03 11.97 -11.11
C SER A 27 -5.18 11.18 -9.81
N HIS A 28 -4.51 10.03 -9.68
CA HIS A 28 -4.59 9.15 -8.53
C HIS A 28 -3.22 8.65 -8.09
N PHE A 29 -3.11 8.33 -6.81
CA PHE A 29 -1.97 7.60 -6.29
C PHE A 29 -2.01 6.15 -6.82
N VAL A 30 -0.87 5.68 -7.32
CA VAL A 30 -0.71 4.33 -7.87
C VAL A 30 0.47 3.62 -7.22
N ILE A 31 0.43 2.29 -7.24
CA ILE A 31 1.54 1.42 -6.86
C ILE A 31 2.12 0.83 -8.13
N GLU A 32 3.39 1.11 -8.42
CA GLU A 32 4.17 0.40 -9.43
C GLU A 32 4.87 -0.79 -8.76
N THR A 33 4.51 -2.01 -9.17
CA THR A 33 5.19 -3.24 -8.76
C THR A 33 6.14 -3.71 -9.86
N ARG A 34 7.26 -4.29 -9.45
CA ARG A 34 8.26 -4.86 -10.37
C ARG A 34 8.49 -6.32 -10.06
N TYR A 35 8.16 -7.17 -11.02
CA TYR A 35 8.43 -8.60 -10.94
C TYR A 35 9.73 -8.91 -11.68
N HIS A 36 10.76 -9.29 -10.95
CA HIS A 36 12.03 -9.76 -11.51
C HIS A 36 11.99 -11.28 -11.70
N TYR A 37 12.35 -11.76 -12.89
CA TYR A 37 12.17 -13.18 -13.23
C TYR A 37 13.14 -14.06 -12.46
N GLY A 38 12.61 -15.11 -11.82
CA GLY A 38 13.40 -16.05 -11.02
C GLY A 38 13.79 -15.55 -9.63
N VAL A 39 13.32 -14.36 -9.22
CA VAL A 39 13.41 -13.90 -7.84
C VAL A 39 12.11 -14.29 -7.13
N ASP A 40 12.23 -14.97 -6.00
CA ASP A 40 11.11 -15.54 -5.24
C ASP A 40 10.80 -14.79 -3.95
N LYS A 41 11.73 -13.97 -3.45
CA LYS A 41 11.55 -13.22 -2.19
C LYS A 41 12.36 -11.92 -2.15
N TYR A 42 11.79 -10.93 -1.46
CA TYR A 42 12.49 -9.72 -1.01
C TYR A 42 12.47 -9.60 0.52
N GLU A 43 13.44 -8.87 1.06
CA GLU A 43 13.43 -8.42 2.45
C GLU A 43 12.92 -6.97 2.52
N ILE A 44 11.77 -6.76 3.17
CA ILE A 44 11.16 -5.43 3.31
C ILE A 44 11.94 -4.56 4.33
N GLY A 45 12.52 -5.20 5.35
CA GLY A 45 13.15 -4.51 6.48
C GLY A 45 12.15 -3.93 7.47
N THR A 46 12.62 -3.05 8.37
CA THR A 46 11.80 -2.47 9.45
C THR A 46 11.45 -0.99 9.23
N GLY A 47 12.00 -0.35 8.19
CA GLY A 47 11.77 1.06 7.88
C GLY A 47 10.43 1.33 7.20
N PHE A 48 9.94 0.40 6.37
CA PHE A 48 8.61 0.50 5.76
C PHE A 48 7.53 0.23 6.81
N GLY A 49 6.59 1.16 6.96
CA GLY A 49 5.41 0.98 7.79
C GLY A 49 4.35 0.19 7.04
N GLU A 50 3.54 0.93 6.30
CA GLU A 50 2.37 0.41 5.61
C GLU A 50 1.94 1.37 4.50
N PHE A 51 1.22 0.83 3.51
CA PHE A 51 0.34 1.66 2.69
C PHE A 51 -0.92 1.99 3.51
N VAL A 52 -1.54 3.14 3.27
CA VAL A 52 -2.83 3.49 3.87
C VAL A 52 -3.83 3.71 2.76
N GLY A 53 -4.71 2.73 2.58
CA GLY A 53 -5.64 2.76 1.48
C GLY A 53 -6.47 1.50 1.28
N GLY A 54 -7.60 1.67 0.60
CA GLY A 54 -8.51 0.57 0.26
C GLY A 54 -9.79 0.54 1.09
N THR A 55 -10.67 -0.42 0.79
CA THR A 55 -11.95 -0.59 1.47
C THR A 55 -11.87 -1.78 2.42
N VAL A 56 -12.53 -1.69 3.59
CA VAL A 56 -12.63 -2.80 4.56
C VAL A 56 -13.16 -4.08 3.93
N GLU A 57 -14.00 -3.95 2.91
CA GLU A 57 -14.54 -5.08 2.12
C GLU A 57 -13.44 -5.92 1.43
N SER A 58 -12.26 -5.35 1.19
CA SER A 58 -11.11 -6.08 0.63
C SER A 58 -10.46 -7.04 1.63
N ALA A 59 -10.63 -6.83 2.95
CA ALA A 59 -10.07 -7.68 3.99
C ALA A 59 -10.55 -9.14 3.90
N GLY A 60 -11.78 -9.37 3.43
CA GLY A 60 -12.37 -10.71 3.31
C GLY A 60 -12.07 -11.44 1.99
N GLN A 61 -11.26 -10.87 1.10
CA GLN A 61 -11.08 -11.38 -0.28
C GLN A 61 -9.87 -12.33 -0.44
N GLY A 62 -9.49 -13.06 0.63
CA GLY A 62 -8.39 -14.03 0.59
C GLY A 62 -7.01 -13.45 0.94
N TRP A 63 -6.96 -12.21 1.43
CA TRP A 63 -5.76 -11.60 1.98
C TRP A 63 -5.56 -11.97 3.45
N CYS A 64 -4.32 -12.07 3.91
CA CYS A 64 -4.05 -12.36 5.31
C CYS A 64 -4.40 -11.13 6.17
N CYS A 65 -5.54 -11.18 6.86
CA CYS A 65 -5.89 -10.21 7.88
C CYS A 65 -5.02 -10.43 9.12
N THR A 66 -4.10 -9.51 9.38
CA THR A 66 -3.23 -9.58 10.57
C THR A 66 -3.87 -8.91 11.78
N ARG A 67 -4.93 -8.12 11.56
CA ARG A 67 -5.77 -7.54 12.61
C ARG A 67 -7.17 -7.30 12.10
N GLU A 68 -8.14 -7.95 12.74
CA GLU A 68 -9.57 -7.78 12.45
C GLU A 68 -10.08 -6.36 12.80
N PRO A 69 -11.18 -5.91 12.18
CA PRO A 69 -11.76 -4.60 12.46
C PRO A 69 -12.06 -4.36 13.94
N GLY A 70 -11.49 -3.29 14.51
CA GLY A 70 -11.67 -2.95 15.91
C GLY A 70 -11.26 -1.51 16.22
N LYS A 71 -11.92 -0.91 17.22
CA LYS A 71 -11.62 0.45 17.68
C LYS A 71 -10.20 0.52 18.25
N THR A 72 -9.38 1.45 17.79
CA THR A 72 -8.05 1.72 18.37
C THR A 72 -8.20 2.36 19.76
N ALA A 73 -7.32 2.00 20.70
CA ALA A 73 -7.22 2.67 21.99
C ALA A 73 -6.79 4.13 21.77
N GLY A 74 -7.67 5.09 22.00
CA GLY A 74 -7.37 6.52 21.81
C GLY A 74 -8.52 7.39 21.27
N GLY A 75 -9.67 6.81 20.92
CA GLY A 75 -10.88 7.59 20.60
C GLY A 75 -10.97 8.15 19.19
N SER A 76 -9.96 7.93 18.32
CA SER A 76 -10.12 8.14 16.88
C SER A 76 -10.84 6.94 16.26
N THR A 77 -12.06 7.18 15.81
CA THR A 77 -12.77 6.26 14.90
C THR A 77 -12.02 6.21 13.57
N LYS A 78 -11.81 5.01 13.01
CA LYS A 78 -11.67 4.71 11.56
C LYS A 78 -10.50 3.78 11.13
N VAL A 79 -9.81 3.08 12.04
CA VAL A 79 -8.94 1.97 11.62
C VAL A 79 -9.75 0.67 11.62
N PHE A 80 -9.76 -0.05 10.49
CA PHE A 80 -10.67 -1.19 10.31
C PHE A 80 -9.98 -2.50 9.92
N ALA A 81 -8.73 -2.53 9.47
CA ALA A 81 -7.97 -3.78 9.35
C ALA A 81 -6.53 -3.49 8.93
N PHE A 82 -5.67 -4.47 9.14
CA PHE A 82 -4.40 -4.57 8.43
C PHE A 82 -4.42 -5.83 7.58
N VAL A 83 -4.03 -5.68 6.32
CA VAL A 83 -3.89 -6.80 5.37
C VAL A 83 -2.45 -6.87 4.87
N LEU A 84 -1.98 -8.08 4.64
CA LEU A 84 -0.72 -8.34 3.94
C LEU A 84 -1.01 -8.75 2.49
N ASP A 85 -0.24 -8.18 1.56
CA ASP A 85 -0.14 -8.70 0.20
C ASP A 85 0.68 -10.02 0.17
N PRO A 86 0.87 -10.69 -0.99
CA PRO A 86 1.55 -11.99 -1.03
C PRO A 86 3.03 -11.92 -0.62
N ASP A 87 3.65 -10.75 -0.75
CA ASP A 87 5.06 -10.49 -0.46
C ASP A 87 5.28 -9.98 0.97
N GLY A 88 4.21 -9.66 1.70
CA GLY A 88 4.23 -9.23 3.10
C GLY A 88 4.20 -7.71 3.30
N TYR A 89 3.90 -6.91 2.26
CA TYR A 89 3.66 -5.49 2.43
C TYR A 89 2.33 -5.26 3.14
N SER A 90 2.39 -4.51 4.24
CA SER A 90 1.22 -4.16 5.05
C SER A 90 0.43 -3.02 4.42
N THR A 91 -0.90 -3.13 4.45
CA THR A 91 -1.83 -2.05 4.13
C THR A 91 -2.83 -1.85 5.27
N GLU A 92 -2.90 -0.62 5.78
CA GLU A 92 -3.94 -0.18 6.70
C GLU A 92 -5.22 0.16 5.92
N LEU A 93 -6.30 -0.54 6.27
CA LEU A 93 -7.64 -0.33 5.71
C LEU A 93 -8.47 0.59 6.60
N PHE A 94 -9.18 1.51 5.96
CA PHE A 94 -10.14 2.38 6.62
C PHE A 94 -11.48 2.40 5.87
N ASP A 95 -12.51 3.02 6.45
CA ASP A 95 -13.79 3.24 5.76
C ASP A 95 -13.64 4.34 4.71
N SER A 96 -13.36 3.92 3.48
CA SER A 96 -13.08 4.77 2.32
C SER A 96 -14.28 4.93 1.38
N ARG A 97 -15.49 4.49 1.77
CA ARG A 97 -16.69 4.45 0.90
C ARG A 97 -17.09 5.79 0.27
N GLN A 98 -16.50 6.90 0.70
CA GLN A 98 -16.75 8.24 0.19
C GLN A 98 -15.48 8.99 -0.28
N SER A 99 -14.33 8.32 -0.31
CA SER A 99 -13.06 8.94 -0.73
C SER A 99 -12.92 8.89 -2.25
N SER A 100 -12.67 10.04 -2.88
CA SER A 100 -12.25 10.10 -4.29
C SER A 100 -10.84 9.54 -4.50
N GLU A 101 -10.03 9.51 -3.44
CA GLU A 101 -8.71 8.87 -3.42
C GLU A 101 -8.65 7.83 -2.29
N PRO A 102 -8.96 6.56 -2.57
CA PRO A 102 -8.93 5.49 -1.57
C PRO A 102 -7.51 5.11 -1.15
N LEU A 103 -6.47 5.29 -1.98
CA LEU A 103 -5.07 5.06 -1.61
C LEU A 103 -4.37 6.40 -1.40
N ARG A 104 -4.02 6.71 -0.15
CA ARG A 104 -3.75 8.12 0.21
C ARG A 104 -2.44 8.39 0.90
N GLN A 105 -1.82 7.40 1.54
CA GLN A 105 -0.60 7.62 2.30
C GLN A 105 0.32 6.41 2.21
N ILE A 106 1.61 6.69 2.40
CA ILE A 106 2.65 5.71 2.72
C ILE A 106 3.23 6.10 4.07
N ALA A 107 3.32 5.15 4.99
CA ALA A 107 3.93 5.32 6.29
C ALA A 107 5.37 4.82 6.26
N LEU A 108 6.30 5.68 6.67
CA LEU A 108 7.73 5.37 6.78
C LEU A 108 8.18 5.64 8.22
N ARG A 109 9.02 4.75 8.75
CA ARG A 109 9.67 4.96 10.04
C ARG A 109 10.95 5.77 9.84
N VAL A 110 11.08 6.83 10.62
CA VAL A 110 12.25 7.72 10.62
C VAL A 110 12.87 7.74 12.01
N THR A 111 14.18 7.95 12.09
CA THR A 111 14.91 8.01 13.36
C THR A 111 14.78 9.38 14.05
N ASP A 112 14.51 10.44 13.27
CA ASP A 112 14.30 11.80 13.75
C ASP A 112 13.27 12.50 12.84
N ILE A 113 12.23 13.07 13.45
CA ILE A 113 11.11 13.66 12.72
C ILE A 113 11.45 15.04 12.14
N ASP A 114 12.30 15.83 12.80
CA ASP A 114 12.58 17.20 12.38
C ASP A 114 13.38 17.26 11.06
N PRO A 115 14.46 16.48 10.87
CA PRO A 115 15.15 16.41 9.58
C PRO A 115 14.27 15.83 8.48
N ALA A 116 13.42 14.85 8.79
CA ALA A 116 12.50 14.25 7.81
C ALA A 116 11.50 15.28 7.28
N ILE A 117 10.86 16.04 8.18
CA ILE A 117 9.94 17.13 7.79
C ILE A 117 10.66 18.15 6.90
N LYS A 118 11.86 18.61 7.31
CA LYS A 118 12.65 19.58 6.53
C LYS A 118 13.10 19.05 5.16
N PHE A 119 13.20 17.74 4.99
CA PHE A 119 13.54 17.14 3.70
C PHE A 119 12.33 17.13 2.76
N TYR A 120 11.15 16.72 3.26
CA TYR A 120 9.93 16.60 2.45
C TYR A 120 9.17 17.91 2.21
N GLN A 121 9.46 18.98 2.97
CA GLN A 121 8.85 20.30 2.78
C GLN A 121 9.66 21.25 1.88
N ARG A 122 10.72 20.76 1.22
CA ARG A 122 11.49 21.55 0.25
C ARG A 122 10.72 21.69 -1.05
#